data_AF-A0A9D5GZW4-F1
#
_entry.id   AF-A0A9D5GZW4-F1
#
_cell.length_a   1.000
_cell.length_b   1.000
_cell.length_c   1.000
_cell.angle_alpha   90.00
_cell.angle_beta   90.00
_cell.angle_gamma   90.00
#
_symmetry.space_group_name_H-M   'P 1'
#
loop_
_entity.id
_entity.type
_entity.pdbx_description
1 polymer ?
#
loop_
_entity_poly.entity_id
_entity_poly.type
_entity_poly.pdbx_seq_one_letter_code
_entity_poly.pdbx_strand_id
1 'polypeptide(L)'
;MASRLRHAFRHYSTILSPNSSTPLTSKEKTRSALRLLKSETNPETILEICRAASLTPESHLDRLALSRAASKLTAAKHFDALRQFIDELLQTRSDLRNERFVSHAIVLYGQANMINQALGTFKFMRENLNIVPTVKSLNALILASLIAKNHKELESC
;
A
#
# COMPACT_ATOMS: atom_id res chain seq x y z
N MET A 1 3.57 -15.76 23.50
CA MET A 1 2.64 -15.51 22.37
C MET A 1 3.33 -15.13 21.04
N ALA A 2 4.52 -14.51 21.04
CA ALA A 2 5.23 -14.13 19.81
C ALA A 2 5.81 -15.29 18.95
N SER A 3 5.87 -16.53 19.45
CA SER A 3 6.42 -17.67 18.68
C SER A 3 5.40 -18.30 17.70
N ARG A 4 4.10 -18.25 18.03
CA ARG A 4 3.03 -18.79 17.17
C ARG A 4 2.81 -17.93 15.92
N LEU A 5 2.92 -16.60 16.05
CA LEU A 5 2.88 -15.67 14.92
C LEU A 5 4.07 -15.89 13.98
N ARG A 6 5.28 -16.09 14.53
CA ARG A 6 6.49 -16.39 13.73
C ARG A 6 6.39 -17.73 12.98
N HIS A 7 5.82 -18.76 13.60
CA HIS A 7 5.58 -20.04 12.91
C HIS A 7 4.49 -19.94 11.84
N ALA A 8 3.38 -19.27 12.14
CA ALA A 8 2.34 -19.00 11.16
C ALA A 8 2.92 -18.24 9.96
N PHE A 9 3.70 -17.19 10.20
CA PHE A 9 4.34 -16.41 9.16
C PHE A 9 5.29 -17.23 8.29
N ARG A 10 6.11 -18.11 8.87
CA ARG A 10 6.96 -19.04 8.11
C ARG A 10 6.17 -19.98 7.20
N HIS A 11 4.99 -20.43 7.61
CA HIS A 11 4.11 -21.24 6.76
C HIS A 11 3.39 -20.42 5.69
N TYR A 12 3.05 -19.15 5.97
CA TYR A 12 2.37 -18.30 5.00
C TYR A 12 3.33 -17.67 4.00
N SER A 13 4.57 -17.36 4.39
CA SER A 13 5.62 -16.93 3.48
C SER A 13 5.96 -18.01 2.46
N THR A 14 5.87 -19.31 2.81
CA THR A 14 6.00 -20.42 1.86
C THR A 14 4.78 -20.66 0.96
N ILE A 15 3.60 -20.17 1.34
CA ILE A 15 2.37 -20.27 0.52
C ILE A 15 2.24 -19.07 -0.42
N LEU A 16 2.70 -17.89 0.03
CA LEU A 16 2.73 -16.68 -0.77
C LEU A 16 3.98 -16.63 -1.69
N SER A 17 5.00 -17.45 -1.43
CA SER A 17 6.21 -17.48 -2.25
C SER A 17 5.93 -17.99 -3.67
N PRO A 18 6.68 -17.49 -4.67
CA PRO A 18 6.58 -17.98 -6.05
C PRO A 18 6.92 -19.46 -6.21
N ASN A 19 7.70 -20.03 -5.28
CA ASN A 19 8.24 -21.39 -5.34
C ASN A 19 7.40 -22.42 -4.55
N SER A 20 6.15 -22.10 -4.23
CA SER A 20 5.26 -23.01 -3.50
C SER A 20 4.84 -24.20 -4.38
N SER A 21 4.76 -25.39 -3.78
CA SER A 21 4.31 -26.63 -4.46
C SER A 21 2.82 -26.61 -4.84
N THR A 22 2.04 -25.64 -4.35
CA THR A 22 0.69 -25.32 -4.82
C THR A 22 0.56 -23.81 -5.05
N PRO A 23 0.74 -23.31 -6.29
CA PRO A 23 0.68 -21.87 -6.54
C PRO A 23 -0.74 -21.35 -6.35
N LEU A 24 -0.95 -20.48 -5.36
CA LEU A 24 -2.20 -19.77 -5.17
C LEU A 24 -2.49 -18.81 -6.33
N THR A 25 -3.76 -18.66 -6.69
CA THR A 25 -4.20 -17.59 -7.60
C THR A 25 -3.98 -16.21 -6.96
N SER A 26 -3.84 -15.15 -7.78
CA SER A 26 -3.63 -13.78 -7.27
C SER A 26 -4.72 -13.36 -6.27
N LYS A 27 -5.97 -13.78 -6.48
CA LYS A 27 -7.10 -13.49 -5.59
C LYS A 27 -6.96 -14.18 -4.22
N GLU A 28 -6.46 -15.41 -4.19
CA GLU A 28 -6.23 -16.16 -2.95
C GLU A 28 -5.03 -15.62 -2.17
N LYS A 29 -3.97 -15.19 -2.87
CA LYS A 29 -2.84 -14.48 -2.27
C LYS A 29 -3.31 -13.21 -1.56
N THR A 30 -4.10 -12.38 -2.23
CA THR A 30 -4.65 -11.16 -1.63
C THR A 30 -5.58 -11.42 -0.46
N ARG A 31 -6.46 -12.44 -0.53
CA ARG A 31 -7.32 -12.82 0.60
C ARG A 31 -6.50 -13.27 1.81
N SER A 32 -5.44 -14.05 1.57
CA SER A 32 -4.52 -14.49 2.61
C SER A 32 -3.78 -13.31 3.22
N ALA A 33 -3.28 -12.38 2.39
CA ALA A 33 -2.64 -11.15 2.82
C ALA A 33 -3.57 -10.30 3.69
N LEU A 34 -4.82 -10.07 3.26
CA LEU A 34 -5.83 -9.34 4.04
C LEU A 34 -6.07 -9.97 5.41
N ARG A 35 -6.12 -11.30 5.49
CA ARG A 35 -6.29 -12.00 6.77
C ARG A 35 -5.09 -11.76 7.69
N LEU A 36 -3.87 -11.81 7.16
CA LEU A 36 -2.65 -11.56 7.93
C LEU A 36 -2.54 -10.11 8.40
N LEU A 37 -2.81 -9.15 7.50
CA LEU A 37 -2.77 -7.71 7.80
C LEU A 37 -3.78 -7.30 8.88
N LYS A 38 -4.84 -8.08 9.13
CA LYS A 38 -5.77 -7.79 10.24
C LYS A 38 -5.09 -7.92 11.59
N SER A 39 -4.38 -9.02 11.81
CA SER A 39 -3.72 -9.35 13.08
C SER A 39 -2.31 -8.80 13.22
N GLU A 40 -1.62 -8.50 12.12
CA GLU A 40 -0.23 -8.05 12.16
C GLU A 40 -0.10 -6.61 12.67
N THR A 41 0.98 -6.36 13.41
CA THR A 41 1.34 -5.04 13.97
C THR A 41 2.77 -4.64 13.65
N ASN A 42 3.65 -5.61 13.34
CA ASN A 42 5.02 -5.30 12.97
C ASN A 42 5.07 -4.65 11.57
N PRO A 43 5.67 -3.45 11.42
CA PRO A 43 5.72 -2.73 10.15
C PRO A 43 6.50 -3.46 9.06
N GLU A 44 7.63 -4.10 9.40
CA GLU A 44 8.45 -4.84 8.43
C GLU A 44 7.67 -6.05 7.91
N THR A 45 7.00 -6.77 8.81
CA THR A 45 6.17 -7.93 8.45
C THR A 45 4.98 -7.53 7.57
N ILE A 46 4.36 -6.36 7.83
CA ILE A 46 3.30 -5.81 6.97
C ILE A 46 3.80 -5.62 5.54
N LEU A 47 5.00 -5.05 5.37
CA LEU A 47 5.59 -4.84 4.05
C LEU A 47 5.95 -6.16 3.36
N GLU A 48 6.52 -7.12 4.08
CA GLU A 48 6.81 -8.46 3.56
C GLU A 48 5.55 -9.18 3.07
N ILE A 49 4.42 -9.07 3.78
CA ILE A 49 3.13 -9.64 3.33
C ILE A 49 2.71 -9.03 2.00
N CYS A 50 2.82 -7.70 1.88
CA CYS A 50 2.42 -7.00 0.66
C CYS A 50 3.31 -7.38 -0.53
N ARG A 51 4.64 -7.50 -0.31
CA ARG A 51 5.59 -7.96 -1.33
C ARG A 51 5.32 -9.40 -1.74
N ALA A 52 5.16 -10.31 -0.77
CA ALA A 52 4.91 -11.73 -1.02
C ALA A 52 3.59 -11.97 -1.77
N ALA A 53 2.55 -11.20 -1.45
CA ALA A 53 1.28 -11.27 -2.16
C ALA A 53 1.29 -10.56 -3.53
N SER A 54 2.37 -9.85 -3.87
CA SER A 54 2.54 -9.10 -5.13
C SER A 54 1.38 -8.14 -5.41
N LEU A 55 0.85 -7.49 -4.36
CA LEU A 55 -0.37 -6.67 -4.42
C LEU A 55 -0.29 -5.59 -5.52
N THR A 56 -1.38 -5.41 -6.25
CA THR A 56 -1.51 -4.44 -7.35
C THR A 56 -2.74 -3.57 -7.19
N PRO A 57 -2.78 -2.30 -7.60
CA PRO A 57 -4.02 -1.51 -7.51
C PRO A 57 -5.12 -1.97 -8.48
N GLU A 58 -4.85 -2.95 -9.35
CA GLU A 58 -5.73 -3.40 -10.42
C GLU A 58 -7.00 -4.06 -9.86
N SER A 59 -6.81 -4.96 -8.89
CA SER A 59 -7.89 -5.65 -8.18
C SER A 59 -8.43 -4.80 -7.04
N HIS A 60 -9.75 -4.80 -6.85
CA HIS A 60 -10.38 -4.15 -5.70
C HIS A 60 -9.86 -4.72 -4.37
N LEU A 61 -9.62 -6.04 -4.30
CA LEU A 61 -9.13 -6.67 -3.09
C LEU A 61 -7.72 -6.21 -2.73
N ASP A 62 -6.88 -6.02 -3.74
CA ASP A 62 -5.50 -5.61 -3.53
C ASP A 62 -5.44 -4.13 -3.09
N ARG A 63 -6.32 -3.27 -3.63
CA ARG A 63 -6.49 -1.88 -3.15
C ARG A 63 -6.87 -1.86 -1.67
N LEU A 64 -7.81 -2.72 -1.25
CA LEU A 64 -8.17 -2.85 0.16
C LEU A 64 -7.01 -3.33 1.02
N ALA A 65 -6.21 -4.29 0.52
CA ALA A 65 -5.04 -4.80 1.23
C ALA A 65 -3.97 -3.70 1.41
N LEU A 66 -3.67 -2.95 0.36
CA LEU A 66 -2.72 -1.83 0.40
C LEU A 66 -3.21 -0.71 1.32
N SER A 67 -4.49 -0.33 1.25
CA SER A 67 -5.06 0.67 2.17
C SER A 67 -5.01 0.21 3.63
N ARG A 68 -5.26 -1.08 3.89
CA ARG A 68 -5.14 -1.66 5.24
C ARG A 68 -3.69 -1.62 5.73
N ALA A 69 -2.72 -1.95 4.87
CA ALA A 69 -1.30 -1.87 5.20
C ALA A 69 -0.87 -0.43 5.49
N ALA A 70 -1.24 0.53 4.64
CA ALA A 70 -0.96 1.94 4.84
C ALA A 70 -1.55 2.47 6.16
N SER A 71 -2.80 2.13 6.47
CA SER A 71 -3.46 2.50 7.73
C SER A 71 -2.72 1.92 8.95
N LYS A 72 -2.24 0.67 8.90
CA LYS A 72 -1.46 0.06 9.98
C LYS A 72 -0.11 0.75 10.18
N LEU A 73 0.62 1.01 9.10
CA LEU A 73 1.92 1.69 9.15
C LEU A 73 1.77 3.12 9.69
N THR A 74 0.73 3.82 9.26
CA THR A 74 0.37 5.16 9.74
C THR A 74 0.05 5.16 11.23
N ALA A 75 -0.80 4.23 11.69
CA ALA A 75 -1.17 4.10 13.10
C ALA A 75 0.04 3.81 14.00
N ALA A 76 1.04 3.09 13.46
CA ALA A 76 2.31 2.84 14.12
C ALA A 76 3.36 3.93 13.89
N LYS A 77 3.00 5.06 13.26
CA LYS A 77 3.87 6.21 12.94
C LYS A 77 5.08 5.88 12.05
N HIS A 78 5.01 4.80 11.27
CA HIS A 78 6.05 4.38 10.32
C HIS A 78 5.81 4.98 8.93
N PHE A 79 5.83 6.31 8.85
CA PHE A 79 5.59 7.05 7.61
C PHE A 79 6.68 6.83 6.56
N ASP A 80 7.94 6.69 6.98
CA ASP A 80 9.06 6.46 6.06
C ASP A 80 9.00 5.07 5.43
N ALA A 81 8.56 4.07 6.19
CA ALA A 81 8.36 2.71 5.69
C ALA A 81 7.29 2.68 4.58
N LEU A 82 6.18 3.41 4.77
CA LEU A 82 5.15 3.56 3.73
C LEU A 82 5.69 4.28 2.49
N ARG A 83 6.47 5.34 2.68
CA ARG A 83 7.07 6.10 1.57
C ARG A 83 8.01 5.22 0.75
N GLN A 84 8.98 4.59 1.42
CA GLN A 84 9.96 3.70 0.78
C GLN A 84 9.27 2.56 0.05
N PHE A 85 8.21 1.98 0.62
CA PHE A 85 7.47 0.91 -0.04
C PHE A 85 6.78 1.37 -1.34
N ILE A 86 6.13 2.54 -1.34
CA ILE A 86 5.48 3.08 -2.54
C ILE A 86 6.55 3.44 -3.60
N ASP A 87 7.65 4.06 -3.18
CA ASP A 87 8.76 4.42 -4.08
C ASP A 87 9.42 3.16 -4.69
N GLU A 88 9.67 2.14 -3.87
CA GLU A 88 10.17 0.83 -4.30
C GLU A 88 9.24 0.22 -5.35
N LEU A 89 7.92 0.24 -5.14
CA LEU A 89 6.96 -0.27 -6.12
C LEU A 89 7.02 0.53 -7.44
N LEU A 90 7.07 1.85 -7.39
CA LEU A 90 7.18 2.69 -8.59
C LEU A 90 8.49 2.46 -9.35
N GLN A 91 9.59 2.20 -8.63
CA GLN A 91 10.90 1.98 -9.22
C GLN A 91 11.07 0.56 -9.79
N THR A 92 10.69 -0.46 -9.04
CA THR A 92 10.94 -1.87 -9.39
C THR A 92 9.92 -2.44 -10.36
N ARG A 93 8.68 -1.95 -10.34
CA ARG A 93 7.56 -2.52 -11.09
C ARG A 93 7.09 -1.59 -12.20
N SER A 94 7.58 -1.81 -13.41
CA SER A 94 7.18 -1.05 -14.61
C SER A 94 5.68 -1.19 -14.92
N ASP A 95 5.07 -2.33 -14.58
CA ASP A 95 3.63 -2.57 -14.73
C ASP A 95 2.78 -1.62 -13.88
N LEU A 96 3.33 -1.15 -12.75
CA LEU A 96 2.69 -0.20 -11.84
C LEU A 96 2.95 1.26 -12.20
N ARG A 97 3.78 1.55 -13.22
CA ARG A 97 4.04 2.93 -13.69
C ARG A 97 2.91 3.43 -14.58
N ASN A 98 1.72 3.51 -14.02
CA ASN A 98 0.52 3.95 -14.71
C ASN A 98 -0.31 4.91 -13.82
N GLU A 99 -1.16 5.73 -14.44
CA GLU A 99 -1.94 6.74 -13.70
C GLU A 99 -2.82 6.11 -12.62
N ARG A 100 -3.31 4.86 -12.83
CA ARG A 100 -4.16 4.16 -11.86
C ARG A 100 -3.41 3.89 -10.55
N PHE A 101 -2.20 3.36 -10.62
CA PHE A 101 -1.39 3.13 -9.41
C PHE A 101 -0.96 4.44 -8.76
N VAL A 102 -0.49 5.40 -9.55
CA VAL A 102 -0.06 6.70 -9.02
C VAL A 102 -1.21 7.42 -8.31
N SER A 103 -2.41 7.42 -8.90
CA SER A 103 -3.62 7.95 -8.26
C SER A 103 -3.92 7.24 -6.94
N HIS A 104 -3.75 5.92 -6.89
CA HIS A 104 -3.95 5.16 -5.65
C HIS A 104 -2.89 5.50 -4.60
N ALA A 105 -1.62 5.63 -4.98
CA ALA A 105 -0.53 6.04 -4.10
C ALA A 105 -0.80 7.43 -3.48
N ILE A 106 -1.28 8.40 -4.27
CA ILE A 106 -1.72 9.72 -3.78
C ILE A 106 -2.77 9.58 -2.67
N VAL A 107 -3.77 8.71 -2.87
CA VAL A 107 -4.80 8.45 -1.85
C VAL A 107 -4.23 7.79 -0.60
N LEU A 108 -3.30 6.83 -0.74
CA LEU A 108 -2.64 6.19 0.40
C LEU A 108 -1.85 7.20 1.24
N TYR A 109 -1.16 8.15 0.61
CA TYR A 109 -0.50 9.25 1.32
C TYR A 109 -1.51 10.17 2.02
N GLY A 110 -2.66 10.44 1.39
CA GLY A 110 -3.75 11.19 2.03
C GLY A 110 -4.27 10.51 3.29
N GLN A 111 -4.50 9.19 3.24
CA GLN A 111 -4.89 8.37 4.40
C GLN A 111 -3.83 8.38 5.51
N ALA A 112 -2.56 8.57 5.15
CA ALA A 112 -1.45 8.68 6.07
C ALA A 112 -1.21 10.11 6.60
N ASN A 113 -2.08 11.09 6.27
CA ASN A 113 -1.88 12.52 6.55
C ASN A 113 -0.56 13.08 5.96
N MET A 114 -0.05 12.47 4.87
CA MET A 114 1.21 12.81 4.21
C MET A 114 0.97 13.64 2.93
N ILE A 115 0.23 14.77 3.03
CA ILE A 115 -0.19 15.57 1.87
C ILE A 115 0.98 16.08 1.02
N ASN A 116 2.10 16.45 1.64
CA ASN A 116 3.28 16.89 0.88
C ASN A 116 3.81 15.78 -0.04
N GLN A 117 3.76 14.52 0.41
CA GLN A 117 4.15 13.38 -0.42
C GLN A 117 3.11 13.12 -1.51
N ALA A 118 1.81 13.23 -1.19
CA ALA A 118 0.74 13.12 -2.18
C ALA A 118 0.92 14.13 -3.33
N LEU A 119 1.25 15.39 -3.01
CA LEU A 119 1.53 16.43 -4.00
C LEU A 119 2.83 16.15 -4.78
N GLY A 120 3.88 15.70 -4.10
CA GLY A 120 5.13 15.29 -4.73
C GLY A 120 4.93 14.18 -5.75
N THR A 121 4.18 13.13 -5.38
CA THR A 121 3.82 12.01 -6.27
C THR A 121 2.99 12.48 -7.48
N PHE A 122 2.07 13.42 -7.30
CA PHE A 122 1.30 13.99 -8.41
C PHE A 122 2.20 14.72 -9.43
N LYS A 123 3.21 15.46 -8.96
CA LYS A 123 4.19 16.15 -9.83
C LYS A 123 5.14 15.16 -10.52
N PHE A 124 5.70 14.23 -9.73
CA PHE A 124 6.59 13.15 -10.19
C PHE A 124 5.98 12.33 -11.34
N MET A 125 4.67 12.14 -11.32
CA MET A 125 3.93 11.46 -12.39
C MET A 125 4.21 12.05 -13.79
N ARG A 126 4.18 13.39 -13.90
CA ARG A 126 4.45 14.08 -15.16
C ARG A 126 5.94 14.16 -15.44
N GLU A 127 6.73 14.52 -14.43
CA GLU A 127 8.15 14.86 -14.57
C GLU A 127 9.04 13.63 -14.80
N ASN A 128 8.72 12.49 -14.18
CA ASN A 128 9.60 11.32 -14.17
C ASN A 128 8.98 10.07 -14.79
N LEU A 129 7.65 9.95 -14.79
CA LEU A 129 6.96 8.79 -15.36
C LEU A 129 6.39 9.04 -16.76
N ASN A 130 6.46 10.27 -17.28
CA ASN A 130 5.84 10.69 -18.54
C ASN A 130 4.32 10.39 -18.60
N ILE A 131 3.66 10.33 -17.45
CA ILE A 131 2.22 10.10 -17.35
C ILE A 131 1.54 11.46 -17.31
N VAL A 132 0.68 11.73 -18.27
CA VAL A 132 -0.10 12.97 -18.30
C VAL A 132 -1.21 12.89 -17.25
N PRO A 133 -1.24 13.80 -16.25
CA PRO A 133 -2.33 13.87 -15.29
C PRO A 133 -3.66 14.13 -15.97
N THR A 134 -4.65 13.31 -15.66
CA THR A 134 -6.05 13.52 -16.03
C THR A 134 -6.87 13.97 -14.82
N VAL A 135 -8.17 14.16 -15.02
CA VAL A 135 -9.13 14.39 -13.92
C VAL A 135 -9.07 13.28 -12.85
N LYS A 136 -8.61 12.08 -13.18
CA LYS A 136 -8.52 10.97 -12.23
C LYS A 136 -7.47 11.22 -11.15
N SER A 137 -6.26 11.55 -11.55
CA SER A 137 -5.16 11.85 -10.63
C SER A 137 -5.40 13.16 -9.88
N LEU A 138 -6.05 14.14 -10.52
CA LEU A 138 -6.49 15.37 -9.84
C LEU A 138 -7.54 15.07 -8.76
N ASN A 139 -8.57 14.27 -9.06
CA ASN A 139 -9.59 13.86 -8.09
C ASN A 139 -8.98 13.05 -6.93
N ALA A 140 -7.96 12.23 -7.21
CA ALA A 140 -7.22 11.52 -6.17
C ALA A 140 -6.50 12.49 -5.22
N LEU A 141 -5.90 13.57 -5.75
CA LEU A 141 -5.22 14.59 -4.93
C LEU A 141 -6.23 15.40 -4.08
N ILE A 142 -7.37 15.76 -4.65
CA ILE A 142 -8.46 16.43 -3.91
C ILE A 142 -8.96 15.52 -2.80
N LEU A 143 -9.24 14.25 -3.10
CA LEU A 143 -9.67 13.26 -2.11
C LEU A 143 -8.63 13.09 -0.99
N ALA A 144 -7.35 12.96 -1.34
CA ALA A 144 -6.28 12.88 -0.35
C ALA A 144 -6.29 14.08 0.60
N SER A 145 -6.44 15.29 0.03
CA SER A 145 -6.50 16.55 0.79
C SER A 145 -7.69 16.60 1.76
N LEU A 146 -8.87 16.15 1.30
CA LEU A 146 -10.07 16.07 2.13
C LEU A 146 -9.89 15.07 3.29
N ILE A 147 -9.36 13.87 2.99
CA ILE A 147 -9.12 12.84 4.01
C ILE A 147 -8.15 13.35 5.07
N ALA A 148 -7.02 13.94 4.67
CA ALA A 148 -6.03 14.45 5.61
C ALA A 148 -6.55 15.60 6.47
N LYS A 149 -7.42 16.47 5.92
CA LYS A 149 -8.08 17.51 6.70
C LYS A 149 -8.95 16.91 7.80
N ASN A 150 -9.74 15.89 7.49
CA ASN A 150 -10.58 15.20 8.48
C ASN A 150 -9.73 14.55 9.59
N HIS A 151 -8.54 14.02 9.25
CA HIS A 151 -7.62 13.49 10.26
C HIS A 151 -7.13 14.57 11.25
N LYS A 152 -6.83 15.78 10.76
CA LYS A 152 -6.44 16.90 11.63
C LYS A 152 -7.56 17.31 12.59
N GLU A 153 -8.81 17.30 12.13
CA GLU A 153 -9.96 17.63 12.98
C GLU A 153 -10.18 16.56 14.06
N LEU A 154 -9.99 15.27 13.74
CA LEU A 154 -10.09 14.16 14.70
C LEU A 154 -8.98 14.13 15.75
N GLU A 155 -7.77 14.59 15.43
CA GLU A 155 -6.66 14.69 16.41
C GLU A 155 -6.79 15.90 17.35
N SER A 156 -7.70 16.84 17.05
CA SER A 156 -7.91 18.08 17.82
C SER A 156 -9.05 18.03 18.85
N CYS A 157 -9.77 16.91 18.96
CA CYS A 157 -10.81 16.63 19.95
C CYS A 157 -10.29 15.73 21.07
#